data_AF-A0A3D3T754-F1
#
_entry.id   AF-A0A3D3T754-F1
#
_cell.length_a   1.000
_cell.length_b   1.000
_cell.length_c   1.000
_cell.angle_alpha   90.00
_cell.angle_beta   90.00
_cell.angle_gamma   90.00
#
_symmetry.space_group_name_H-M   'P 1'
#
loop_
_entity.id
_entity.type
_entity.pdbx_description
1 polymer ?
#
loop_
_entity_poly.entity_id
_entity_poly.type
_entity_poly.pdbx_seq_one_letter_code
_entity_poly.pdbx_strand_id
1 'polypeptide(L)'
;VQVLTQPVRRTASAVELHFANGATDTFDGVVLACHSDQALAMLQDATDEEREILGAIQYQDNLAVLHTDTSLLPSTQRAWAAWNYHVSPNQALPRLTYNMNI
;
A
#
# COMPACT_ATOMS: atom_id res chain seq x y z
N VAL A 1 -12.47 2.92 10.76
CA VAL A 1 -11.92 3.43 9.47
C VAL A 1 -13.11 3.82 8.62
N GLN A 2 -13.19 5.07 8.18
CA GLN A 2 -14.26 5.52 7.29
C GLN A 2 -13.85 5.20 5.85
N VAL A 3 -14.81 4.72 5.05
CA VAL A 3 -14.60 4.32 3.65
C VAL A 3 -15.36 5.28 2.76
N LEU A 4 -14.71 5.75 1.69
CA LEU A 4 -15.34 6.59 0.68
C LEU A 4 -16.13 5.72 -0.30
N THR A 5 -17.30 6.19 -0.75
CA THR A 5 -18.14 5.53 -1.77
C THR A 5 -17.98 6.11 -3.16
N GLN A 6 -17.39 7.29 -3.26
CA GLN A 6 -17.16 7.99 -4.51
C GLN A 6 -15.74 8.56 -4.53
N PRO A 7 -15.20 8.85 -5.72
CA PRO A 7 -13.98 9.64 -5.85
C PRO A 7 -14.12 10.99 -5.14
N VAL A 8 -13.00 11.49 -4.64
CA VAL A 8 -12.80 12.82 -4.09
C VAL A 8 -13.21 13.85 -5.14
N ARG A 9 -14.15 14.72 -4.75
CA ARG A 9 -14.63 15.81 -5.61
C ARG A 9 -14.00 17.12 -5.16
N ARG A 10 -13.23 17.73 -6.06
CA ARG A 10 -12.61 19.04 -5.84
C ARG A 10 -13.48 20.13 -6.45
N THR A 11 -13.58 21.25 -5.76
CA THR A 11 -14.25 22.46 -6.25
C THR A 11 -13.29 23.64 -6.12
N ALA A 12 -13.69 24.82 -6.59
CA ALA A 12 -12.86 26.02 -6.50
C ALA A 12 -12.55 26.46 -5.05
N SER A 13 -13.33 26.03 -4.06
CA SER A 13 -13.22 26.50 -2.66
C SER A 13 -13.20 25.40 -1.60
N ALA A 14 -13.41 24.13 -1.97
CA ALA A 14 -13.52 23.03 -1.02
C ALA A 14 -13.32 21.66 -1.69
N VAL A 15 -13.15 20.64 -0.86
CA VAL A 15 -13.13 19.22 -1.22
C VAL A 15 -14.33 18.52 -0.56
N GLU A 16 -15.14 17.84 -1.35
CA GLU A 16 -16.32 17.09 -0.90
C GLU A 16 -16.00 15.59 -0.86
N LEU A 17 -16.31 14.94 0.27
CA LEU A 17 -16.11 13.50 0.48
C LEU A 17 -17.45 12.81 0.76
N HIS A 18 -17.72 11.72 0.05
CA HIS A 18 -18.91 10.88 0.27
C HIS A 18 -18.52 9.59 0.96
N PHE A 19 -19.07 9.34 2.13
CA PHE A 19 -18.76 8.18 2.97
C PHE A 19 -19.77 7.05 2.81
N ALA A 20 -19.34 5.83 3.12
CA ALA A 20 -20.17 4.62 3.05
C ALA A 20 -21.37 4.60 3.98
N ASN A 21 -21.37 5.41 5.04
CA ASN A 21 -22.53 5.60 5.91
C ASN A 21 -23.56 6.60 5.33
N GLY A 22 -23.35 7.11 4.12
CA GLY A 22 -24.21 8.10 3.47
C GLY A 22 -23.93 9.55 3.89
N ALA A 23 -22.98 9.79 4.78
CA ALA A 23 -22.57 11.15 5.14
C ALA A 23 -21.76 11.79 4.00
N THR A 24 -21.91 13.10 3.89
CA THR A 24 -21.09 13.94 3.02
C THR A 24 -20.53 15.08 3.86
N ASP A 25 -19.20 15.21 3.85
CA ASP A 25 -18.51 16.29 4.54
C ASP A 25 -17.66 17.10 3.54
N THR A 26 -17.44 18.37 3.88
CA THR A 26 -16.65 19.32 3.10
C THR A 26 -15.44 19.79 3.88
N PHE A 27 -14.30 19.86 3.23
CA PHE A 27 -13.02 20.26 3.82
C PHE A 27 -12.33 21.32 2.96
N ASP A 28 -11.48 22.14 3.55
CA ASP A 28 -10.64 23.09 2.79
C ASP A 28 -9.55 22.37 1.98
N GLY A 29 -9.15 21.18 2.43
CA GLY A 29 -8.17 20.34 1.76
C GLY A 29 -8.16 18.92 2.34
N VAL A 30 -7.59 17.98 1.58
CA VAL A 30 -7.49 16.55 1.94
C VAL A 30 -6.08 16.07 1.65
N VAL A 31 -5.53 15.24 2.54
CA VAL A 31 -4.26 14.54 2.34
C VAL A 31 -4.55 13.06 2.11
N LEU A 32 -4.16 12.53 0.95
CA LEU A 32 -4.32 11.11 0.62
C LEU A 32 -3.09 10.33 1.10
N ALA A 33 -3.23 9.61 2.22
CA ALA A 33 -2.18 8.77 2.80
C ALA A 33 -2.32 7.31 2.33
N CYS A 34 -2.32 7.09 1.02
CA CYS A 34 -2.48 5.78 0.39
C CYS A 34 -1.48 5.60 -0.76
N HIS A 35 -1.51 4.43 -1.43
CA HIS A 35 -0.69 4.20 -2.61
C HIS A 35 -1.07 5.15 -3.76
N SER A 36 -0.14 5.44 -4.67
CA SER A 36 -0.36 6.45 -5.71
C SER A 36 -1.42 6.04 -6.73
N ASP A 37 -1.50 4.74 -7.04
CA ASP A 37 -2.55 4.16 -7.89
C ASP A 37 -3.94 4.31 -7.25
N GLN A 38 -4.03 4.07 -5.95
CA GLN A 38 -5.25 4.29 -5.16
C GLN A 38 -5.61 5.77 -5.11
N ALA A 39 -4.64 6.65 -4.86
CA ALA A 39 -4.86 8.09 -4.84
C ALA A 39 -5.37 8.58 -6.20
N LEU A 40 -4.77 8.11 -7.30
CA LEU A 40 -5.21 8.44 -8.66
C LEU A 40 -6.63 7.95 -8.95
N ALA A 41 -6.96 6.72 -8.54
CA ALA A 41 -8.31 6.17 -8.67
C ALA A 41 -9.35 6.92 -7.83
N MET A 42 -8.92 7.55 -6.74
CA MET A 42 -9.78 8.37 -5.88
C MET A 42 -10.02 9.77 -6.44
N LEU A 43 -9.29 10.27 -7.44
CA LEU A 43 -9.51 11.63 -7.98
C LEU A 43 -10.53 11.61 -9.12
N GLN A 44 -11.64 12.33 -8.97
CA GLN A 44 -12.66 12.44 -10.03
C GLN A 44 -12.14 13.19 -11.26
N ASP A 45 -11.35 14.22 -11.05
CA ASP A 45 -10.91 15.23 -12.01
C ASP A 45 -9.38 15.27 -12.15
N ALA A 46 -8.71 14.12 -12.01
CA ALA A 46 -7.25 14.05 -12.09
C ALA A 46 -6.73 14.73 -13.37
N THR A 47 -5.79 15.67 -13.20
CA THR A 47 -5.13 16.37 -14.32
C THR A 47 -4.16 15.44 -15.05
N ASP A 48 -3.68 15.86 -16.23
CA ASP A 48 -2.70 15.08 -16.98
C ASP A 48 -1.38 14.91 -16.21
N GLU A 49 -0.93 15.97 -15.54
CA GLU A 49 0.26 15.94 -14.68
C GLU A 49 0.07 15.00 -13.48
N GLU A 50 -1.12 15.01 -12.84
CA GLU A 50 -1.44 14.09 -11.74
C GLU A 50 -1.45 12.63 -12.21
N ARG A 51 -1.99 12.36 -13.40
CA ARG A 51 -1.99 11.01 -14.00
C ARG A 51 -0.57 10.53 -14.29
N GLU A 52 0.26 11.40 -14.85
CA GLU A 52 1.66 11.09 -15.15
C GLU A 52 2.43 10.74 -13.87
N ILE A 53 2.37 11.61 -12.87
CA ILE A 53 3.13 11.46 -11.62
C ILE A 53 2.64 10.27 -10.81
N LEU A 54 1.33 10.18 -10.56
CA LEU A 54 0.78 9.14 -9.69
C LEU A 54 0.78 7.75 -10.36
N GLY A 55 0.64 7.70 -11.69
CA GLY A 55 0.66 6.46 -12.48
C GLY A 55 2.06 5.89 -12.73
N ALA A 56 3.12 6.65 -12.46
CA ALA A 56 4.49 6.21 -12.71
C ALA A 56 4.98 5.12 -11.73
N ILE A 57 4.38 5.00 -10.54
CA ILE A 57 4.82 4.07 -9.50
C ILE A 57 4.20 2.69 -9.76
N GLN A 58 5.07 1.70 -9.95
CA GLN A 58 4.66 0.31 -10.17
C GLN A 58 4.59 -0.46 -8.86
N TYR A 59 3.56 -1.30 -8.71
CA TYR A 59 3.34 -2.14 -7.55
C TYR A 59 3.50 -3.62 -7.91
N GLN A 60 3.84 -4.42 -6.91
CA GLN A 60 3.97 -5.86 -7.04
C GLN A 60 3.23 -6.54 -5.90
N ASP A 61 2.39 -7.52 -6.25
CA ASP A 61 1.72 -8.36 -5.29
C ASP A 61 2.73 -9.25 -4.55
N ASN A 62 2.69 -9.18 -3.22
CA ASN A 62 3.53 -10.01 -2.36
C ASN A 62 2.63 -10.86 -1.45
N LEU A 63 2.87 -12.18 -1.45
CA LEU A 63 2.19 -13.08 -0.53
C LEU A 63 2.92 -13.08 0.82
N ALA A 64 2.25 -12.60 1.86
CA ALA A 64 2.71 -12.74 3.25
C ALA A 64 2.06 -13.96 3.91
N VAL A 65 2.89 -14.85 4.48
CA VAL A 65 2.44 -16.05 5.20
C VAL A 65 2.95 -15.99 6.63
N LEU A 66 2.03 -16.05 7.61
CA LEU A 66 2.39 -16.25 9.00
C LEU A 66 2.63 -17.74 9.26
N HIS A 67 3.79 -18.07 9.83
CA HIS A 67 4.18 -19.45 10.12
C HIS A 67 5.02 -19.53 11.40
N THR A 68 5.15 -20.73 11.94
CA THR A 68 6.10 -21.07 13.01
C THR A 68 7.20 -22.03 12.55
N ASP A 69 7.26 -22.30 11.24
CA ASP A 69 8.25 -23.21 10.64
C ASP A 69 9.65 -22.56 10.66
N THR A 70 10.51 -23.06 11.54
CA THR A 70 11.88 -22.58 11.69
C THR A 70 12.82 -23.08 10.59
N SER A 71 12.40 -24.04 9.74
CA SER A 71 13.19 -24.49 8.60
C SER A 71 13.37 -23.41 7.52
N LEU A 72 12.55 -22.36 7.57
CA LEU A 72 12.62 -21.19 6.70
C LEU A 72 13.58 -20.09 7.21
N LEU A 73 14.21 -20.29 8.37
CA LEU A 73 15.26 -19.43 8.92
C LEU A 73 16.65 -19.99 8.57
N PRO A 74 17.73 -19.18 8.66
CA PRO A 74 19.08 -19.68 8.45
C PRO A 74 19.39 -20.89 9.34
N SER A 75 20.09 -21.89 8.78
CA SER A 75 20.47 -23.09 9.54
C SER A 75 21.35 -22.78 10.75
N THR A 76 22.12 -21.69 10.69
CA THR A 76 22.89 -21.16 11.81
C THR A 76 22.01 -20.21 12.63
N GLN A 77 21.63 -20.61 13.83
CA GLN A 77 20.75 -19.80 14.71
C GLN A 77 21.32 -18.40 15.03
N ARG A 78 22.65 -18.27 15.13
CA ARG A 78 23.32 -16.97 15.31
C ARG A 78 23.11 -15.99 14.14
N ALA A 79 22.67 -16.48 12.98
CA ALA A 79 22.37 -15.67 11.81
C ALA A 79 20.87 -15.32 11.71
N TRP A 80 20.04 -15.69 12.68
CA TRP A 80 18.63 -15.33 12.69
C TRP A 80 18.51 -13.82 12.91
N ALA A 81 18.06 -13.13 11.87
CA ALA A 81 17.80 -11.70 11.91
C ALA A 81 16.31 -11.43 11.89
N ALA A 82 15.91 -10.22 12.25
CA ALA A 82 14.53 -9.77 12.05
C ALA A 82 14.11 -9.96 10.59
N TRP A 83 15.04 -9.82 9.63
CA TRP A 83 14.82 -9.92 8.20
C TRP A 83 15.85 -10.90 7.59
N ASN A 84 15.41 -12.06 7.11
CA ASN A 84 16.27 -13.08 6.49
C ASN A 84 15.94 -13.19 5.00
N TYR A 85 16.89 -12.81 4.15
CA TYR A 85 16.72 -12.75 2.71
C TYR A 85 17.18 -14.06 2.06
N HIS A 86 16.25 -14.76 1.40
CA HIS A 86 16.50 -16.03 0.77
C HIS A 86 16.38 -15.91 -0.76
N VAL A 87 17.52 -16.02 -1.44
CA VAL A 87 17.60 -16.07 -2.91
C VAL A 87 17.78 -17.51 -3.34
N SER A 88 16.91 -17.99 -4.21
CA SER A 88 17.09 -19.28 -4.89
C SER A 88 17.44 -19.02 -6.35
N PRO A 89 18.46 -19.69 -6.94
CA PRO A 89 18.76 -19.58 -8.37
C PRO A 89 17.57 -19.91 -9.28
N ASN A 90 16.61 -20.70 -8.77
CA ASN A 90 15.44 -21.16 -9.52
C ASN A 90 14.17 -20.33 -9.22
N GLN A 91 14.27 -19.25 -8.44
CA GLN A 91 13.16 -18.32 -8.22
C GLN A 91 13.53 -16.93 -8.72
N ALA A 92 12.66 -16.35 -9.55
CA ALA A 92 12.85 -15.00 -10.09
C ALA A 92 12.80 -13.92 -9.00
N LEU A 93 12.05 -14.17 -7.92
CA LEU A 93 11.86 -13.24 -6.82
C LEU A 93 12.40 -13.81 -5.51
N PRO A 94 13.04 -12.97 -4.68
CA PRO A 94 13.52 -13.38 -3.38
C PRO A 94 12.36 -13.66 -2.42
N ARG A 95 12.62 -14.48 -1.40
CA ARG A 95 11.74 -14.63 -0.25
C ARG A 95 12.36 -13.94 0.96
N LEU A 96 11.54 -13.22 1.71
CA LEU A 96 11.95 -12.59 2.96
C LEU A 96 11.21 -13.28 4.11
N THR A 97 11.95 -13.86 5.05
CA THR A 97 11.37 -14.42 6.27
C THR A 97 11.69 -13.53 7.46
N TYR A 98 10.66 -13.21 8.24
CA TYR A 98 10.79 -12.30 9.38
C TYR A 98 10.85 -13.10 10.68
N ASN A 99 11.92 -12.94 11.45
CA ASN A 99 11.97 -13.45 12.81
C ASN A 99 11.49 -12.36 13.78
N MET A 100 10.22 -12.43 14.16
CA MET A 100 9.61 -11.44 15.05
C MET A 100 9.61 -11.98 16.50
N ASN A 101 10.41 -11.35 17.37
CA ASN A 101 10.44 -11.58 18.83
C ASN A 101 10.89 -12.97 19.32
N ILE A 102 12.12 -13.38 18.96
CA ILE A 102 12.83 -14.48 19.67
C ILE A 102 13.93 -13.89 20.53
#